data_AF-B3SF54-F1
#
_entry.id   AF-B3SF54-F1
#
_cell.length_a   1.000
_cell.length_b   1.000
_cell.length_c   1.000
_cell.angle_alpha   90.00
_cell.angle_beta   90.00
_cell.angle_gamma   90.00
#
_symmetry.space_group_name_H-M   'P 1'
#
loop_
_entity.id
_entity.type
_entity.pdbx_description
1 polymer ?
#
loop_
_entity_poly.entity_id
_entity_poly.type
_entity_poly.pdbx_seq_one_letter_code
_entity_poly.pdbx_strand_id
1 'polypeptide(L)'
;YIKYVVRLTGTKLVCGEGGCGACTVMVSKYDKFEQKVIHYSVNSCLIPLCTLDHAAVTTVEGIGSTENKIHPVQERIAKAHGSQCGFCTPGFVMSMYTLLRNNSQPTEEDIEDACESTCV
;
A
#
# COMPACT_ATOMS: atom_id res chain seq x y z
N TYR A 1 2.31 -15.56 0.45
CA TYR A 1 3.15 -15.61 -0.76
C TYR A 1 4.27 -14.57 -0.73
N ILE A 2 3.95 -13.26 -0.67
CA ILE A 2 4.91 -12.14 -0.65
C ILE A 2 6.09 -12.37 0.31
N LYS A 3 5.82 -12.57 1.61
CA LYS A 3 6.84 -12.73 2.65
C LYS A 3 7.70 -14.01 2.53
N TYR A 4 7.08 -15.15 2.23
CA TYR A 4 7.73 -16.46 2.36
C TYR A 4 8.30 -17.00 1.04
N VAL A 5 7.71 -16.64 -0.09
CA VAL A 5 8.11 -17.12 -1.42
C VAL A 5 8.95 -16.07 -2.13
N VAL A 6 8.40 -14.86 -2.30
CA VAL A 6 9.10 -13.74 -2.98
C VAL A 6 10.14 -13.08 -2.07
N ARG A 7 10.04 -13.27 -0.76
CA ARG A 7 10.93 -12.72 0.28
C ARG A 7 10.93 -11.19 0.38
N LEU A 8 9.83 -10.54 -0.01
CA LEU A 8 9.57 -9.14 0.29
C LEU A 8 8.91 -9.05 1.66
N THR A 9 9.62 -8.47 2.64
CA THR A 9 9.23 -8.54 4.06
C THR A 9 8.68 -7.23 4.60
N GLY A 10 8.58 -6.19 3.77
CA GLY A 10 8.06 -4.87 4.10
C GLY A 10 6.58 -4.89 4.44
N THR A 11 5.75 -5.58 3.65
CA THR A 11 4.34 -5.82 3.99
C THR A 11 4.21 -6.70 5.24
N LYS A 12 3.51 -6.22 6.27
CA LYS A 12 3.43 -6.88 7.58
C LYS A 12 2.10 -7.60 7.76
N LEU A 13 2.11 -8.66 8.56
CA LEU A 13 0.90 -9.35 9.02
C LEU A 13 0.74 -9.07 10.52
N VAL A 14 -0.42 -8.52 10.91
CA VAL A 14 -0.75 -8.19 12.30
C VAL A 14 -2.02 -8.93 12.74
N CYS A 15 -3.21 -8.51 12.28
CA CYS A 15 -4.47 -9.15 12.70
C CYS A 15 -4.89 -10.34 11.82
N GLY A 16 -4.65 -10.28 10.50
CA GLY A 16 -5.06 -11.32 9.54
C GLY A 16 -6.53 -11.28 9.10
N GLU A 17 -7.34 -10.40 9.67
CA GLU A 17 -8.78 -10.23 9.35
C GLU A 17 -9.11 -8.96 8.56
N GLY A 18 -8.09 -8.17 8.17
CA GLY A 18 -8.26 -6.96 7.37
C GLY A 18 -8.57 -5.67 8.14
N GLY A 19 -8.74 -5.72 9.47
CA GLY A 19 -9.01 -4.51 10.27
C GLY A 19 -7.81 -3.58 10.49
N CYS A 20 -6.58 -4.07 10.37
CA CYS A 20 -5.38 -3.31 10.77
C CYS A 20 -4.69 -2.50 9.66
N GLY A 21 -4.93 -2.81 8.39
CA GLY A 21 -4.25 -2.17 7.24
C GLY A 21 -2.70 -2.33 7.18
N ALA A 22 -2.05 -3.01 8.13
CA ALA A 22 -0.59 -3.21 8.09
C ALA A 22 -0.11 -4.05 6.90
N CYS A 23 -1.03 -4.80 6.29
CA CYS A 23 -0.80 -5.65 5.14
C CYS A 23 -1.22 -5.01 3.81
N THR A 24 -1.47 -3.70 3.79
CA THR A 24 -1.91 -2.97 2.59
C THR A 24 -0.86 -3.04 1.47
N VAL A 25 -1.34 -3.38 0.28
CA VAL A 25 -0.58 -3.35 -0.98
C VAL A 25 -1.45 -2.69 -2.05
N MET A 26 -0.82 -2.12 -3.07
CA MET A 26 -1.54 -1.58 -4.23
C MET A 26 -1.68 -2.68 -5.27
N VAL A 27 -2.87 -2.85 -5.82
CA VAL A 27 -3.12 -3.69 -6.99
C VAL A 27 -3.47 -2.78 -8.16
N SER A 28 -2.81 -3.03 -9.30
CA SER A 28 -3.09 -2.37 -10.56
C SER A 28 -3.62 -3.37 -11.55
N LYS A 29 -4.74 -3.04 -12.20
CA LYS A 29 -5.34 -3.89 -13.23
C LYS A 29 -5.78 -3.04 -14.41
N TYR A 30 -5.69 -3.60 -15.61
CA TYR A 30 -6.26 -2.96 -16.78
C TYR A 30 -7.76 -3.25 -16.86
N ASP A 31 -8.57 -2.19 -16.76
CA ASP A 31 -10.00 -2.28 -16.98
C ASP A 31 -10.28 -2.19 -18.49
N LYS A 32 -10.86 -3.26 -19.04
CA LYS A 32 -11.17 -3.35 -20.47
C LYS A 32 -12.38 -2.50 -20.88
N PHE A 33 -13.29 -2.20 -19.96
CA PHE A 33 -14.46 -1.38 -20.24
C PHE A 33 -14.08 0.09 -20.28
N GLU A 34 -13.31 0.54 -19.30
CA GLU A 34 -12.86 1.93 -19.20
C GLU A 34 -11.58 2.22 -20.00
N GLN A 35 -10.96 1.17 -20.58
CA GLN A 35 -9.71 1.22 -21.35
C GLN A 35 -8.55 1.89 -20.58
N LYS A 36 -8.54 1.76 -19.25
CA LYS A 36 -7.59 2.43 -18.38
C LYS A 36 -7.01 1.49 -17.32
N VAL A 37 -5.84 1.82 -16.81
CA VAL A 37 -5.29 1.13 -15.64
C VAL A 37 -5.94 1.72 -14.40
N ILE A 38 -6.57 0.86 -13.60
CA ILE A 38 -7.11 1.20 -12.30
C ILE A 38 -6.14 0.79 -11.20
N HIS A 39 -6.05 1.60 -10.16
CA HIS A 39 -5.23 1.35 -8.98
C HIS A 39 -6.12 1.34 -7.75
N TYR A 40 -5.99 0.30 -6.91
CA TYR A 40 -6.75 0.21 -5.66
C TYR A 40 -5.91 -0.49 -4.58
N SER A 41 -6.15 -0.12 -3.33
CA SER A 41 -5.47 -0.69 -2.17
C SER A 41 -6.24 -1.92 -1.69
N VAL A 42 -5.52 -2.94 -1.25
CA VAL A 42 -6.12 -4.15 -0.70
C VAL A 42 -5.32 -4.66 0.49
N ASN A 43 -6.02 -5.31 1.41
CA ASN A 43 -5.42 -6.09 2.48
C ASN A 43 -4.90 -7.43 1.95
N SER A 44 -3.58 -7.56 1.80
CA SER A 44 -2.97 -8.77 1.25
C SER A 44 -3.22 -10.05 2.08
N CYS A 45 -3.62 -9.92 3.35
CA CYS A 45 -3.98 -11.08 4.17
C CYS A 45 -5.30 -11.74 3.77
N LEU A 46 -6.20 -11.01 3.08
CA LEU A 46 -7.52 -11.51 2.66
C LEU A 46 -7.61 -11.83 1.17
N ILE A 47 -6.63 -11.44 0.37
CA ILE A 47 -6.66 -11.63 -1.09
C ILE A 47 -6.03 -12.98 -1.48
N PRO A 48 -6.81 -13.91 -2.06
CA PRO A 48 -6.26 -15.15 -2.61
C PRO A 48 -5.40 -14.85 -3.84
N LEU A 49 -4.24 -15.51 -3.96
CA LEU A 49 -3.31 -15.26 -5.08
C LEU A 49 -3.95 -15.50 -6.46
N CYS A 50 -4.88 -16.46 -6.57
CA CYS A 50 -5.54 -16.82 -7.82
C CYS A 50 -6.42 -15.70 -8.39
N THR A 51 -6.84 -14.71 -7.59
CA THR A 51 -7.65 -13.59 -8.07
C THR A 51 -6.81 -12.47 -8.69
N LEU A 52 -5.50 -12.55 -8.53
CA LEU A 52 -4.53 -11.56 -9.01
C LEU A 52 -3.98 -11.91 -10.40
N ASP A 53 -4.62 -12.84 -11.12
CA ASP A 53 -4.26 -13.12 -12.49
C ASP A 53 -4.41 -11.86 -13.36
N HIS A 54 -3.40 -11.60 -14.19
CA HIS A 54 -3.25 -10.37 -14.98
C HIS A 54 -3.29 -9.05 -14.19
N ALA A 55 -3.04 -9.07 -12.87
CA ALA A 55 -2.88 -7.88 -12.05
C ALA A 55 -1.42 -7.66 -11.65
N ALA A 56 -1.05 -6.40 -11.40
CA ALA A 56 0.26 -6.03 -10.89
C ALA A 56 0.15 -5.62 -9.42
N VAL A 57 0.90 -6.31 -8.55
CA VAL A 57 0.98 -5.99 -7.12
C VAL A 57 2.20 -5.12 -6.86
N THR A 58 2.01 -4.00 -6.16
CA THR A 58 3.09 -3.13 -5.70
C THR A 58 3.11 -3.13 -4.18
N THR A 59 4.28 -3.42 -3.60
CA THR A 59 4.55 -3.37 -2.16
C THR A 59 5.39 -2.14 -1.80
N VAL A 60 5.64 -1.94 -0.50
CA VAL A 60 6.42 -0.79 0.00
C VAL A 60 7.84 -0.74 -0.57
N GLU A 61 8.45 -1.89 -0.85
CA GLU A 61 9.77 -1.98 -1.48
C GLU A 61 9.74 -1.59 -2.96
N GLY A 62 8.59 -1.75 -3.62
CA GLY A 62 8.41 -1.47 -5.05
C GLY A 62 8.34 0.02 -5.38
N ILE A 63 8.04 0.88 -4.40
CA ILE A 63 7.95 2.33 -4.62
C ILE A 63 9.26 3.06 -4.33
N GLY A 64 10.18 2.43 -3.58
CA GLY A 64 11.45 3.03 -3.17
C GLY A 64 12.11 2.26 -2.02
N SER A 65 13.43 2.37 -1.94
CA SER A 65 14.26 1.81 -0.86
C SER A 65 15.39 2.79 -0.52
N THR A 66 16.13 2.55 0.56
CA THR A 66 17.32 3.34 0.93
C THR A 66 18.53 3.10 0.01
N GLU A 67 18.55 1.96 -0.68
CA GLU A 67 19.58 1.65 -1.68
C GLU A 67 19.31 2.37 -3.01
N ASN A 68 18.03 2.64 -3.28
CA ASN A 68 17.57 3.37 -4.45
C ASN A 68 17.05 4.77 -4.03
N LYS A 69 16.27 5.40 -4.92
CA LYS A 69 15.56 6.64 -4.60
C LYS A 69 14.35 6.34 -3.70
N ILE A 70 14.28 7.01 -2.55
CA ILE A 70 13.14 6.95 -1.64
C ILE A 70 11.95 7.72 -2.25
N HIS A 71 10.74 7.18 -2.08
CA HIS A 71 9.52 7.86 -2.54
C HIS A 71 9.16 9.03 -1.60
N PRO A 72 8.64 10.17 -2.10
CA PRO A 72 8.26 11.31 -1.25
C PRO A 72 7.31 10.96 -0.09
N VAL A 73 6.42 9.98 -0.28
CA VAL A 73 5.53 9.49 0.80
C VAL A 73 6.33 8.85 1.94
N GLN A 74 7.32 8.00 1.63
CA GLN A 74 8.20 7.35 2.61
C GLN A 74 9.07 8.40 3.33
N GLU A 75 9.56 9.38 2.60
CA GLU A 75 10.40 10.45 3.17
C GLU A 75 9.59 11.34 4.12
N ARG A 76 8.40 11.79 3.71
CA ARG A 76 7.57 12.70 4.50
C ARG A 76 7.07 12.07 5.78
N ILE A 77 6.60 10.82 5.75
CA ILE A 77 6.12 10.15 6.97
C ILE A 77 7.24 9.97 7.99
N ALA A 78 8.47 9.67 7.54
CA ALA A 78 9.62 9.55 8.41
C ALA A 78 10.06 10.91 9.00
N LYS A 79 10.15 11.95 8.16
CA LYS A 79 10.58 13.30 8.59
C LYS A 79 9.55 14.01 9.46
N ALA A 80 8.26 13.72 9.28
CA ALA A 80 7.18 14.28 10.09
C ALA A 80 6.96 13.53 11.41
N HIS A 81 7.87 12.61 11.79
CA HIS A 81 7.74 11.78 12.99
C HIS A 81 6.47 10.90 12.99
N GLY A 82 5.92 10.57 11.82
CA GLY A 82 4.75 9.70 11.65
C GLY A 82 5.04 8.21 11.81
N SER A 83 6.22 7.84 12.33
CA SER A 83 6.63 6.45 12.55
C SER A 83 7.37 6.33 13.88
N GLN A 84 6.85 5.49 14.78
CA GLN A 84 7.49 5.15 16.06
C GLN A 84 8.10 3.74 16.01
N CYS A 85 7.30 2.70 16.27
CA CYS A 85 7.75 1.31 16.19
C CYS A 85 7.96 0.82 14.74
N GLY A 86 7.40 1.54 13.76
CA GLY A 86 7.59 1.27 12.33
C GLY A 86 6.75 0.13 11.74
N PHE A 87 5.94 -0.57 12.54
CA PHE A 87 5.24 -1.78 12.07
C PHE A 87 4.05 -1.48 11.15
N CYS A 88 3.29 -0.43 11.44
CA CYS A 88 2.15 0.01 10.63
C CYS A 88 2.57 0.92 9.45
N THR A 89 3.77 1.49 9.49
CA THR A 89 4.27 2.46 8.51
C THR A 89 4.18 1.97 7.06
N PRO A 90 4.51 0.72 6.71
CA PRO A 90 4.32 0.21 5.35
C PRO A 90 2.86 0.27 4.88
N GLY A 91 1.90 0.01 5.77
CA GLY A 91 0.47 0.10 5.47
C GLY A 91 0.07 1.53 5.11
N PHE A 92 0.40 2.49 5.98
CA PHE A 92 0.12 3.92 5.76
C PHE A 92 0.76 4.44 4.47
N VAL A 93 2.02 4.06 4.22
CA VAL A 93 2.73 4.44 3.00
C VAL A 93 2.02 3.92 1.75
N MET A 94 1.55 2.67 1.76
CA MET A 94 0.88 2.09 0.60
C MET A 94 -0.55 2.63 0.40
N SER A 95 -1.28 2.92 1.46
CA SER A 95 -2.59 3.61 1.38
C SER A 95 -2.43 4.99 0.75
N MET A 96 -1.51 5.79 1.27
CA MET A 96 -1.25 7.14 0.75
C MET A 96 -0.67 7.13 -0.67
N TYR A 97 0.20 6.18 -0.98
CA TYR A 97 0.71 5.99 -2.33
C TYR A 97 -0.42 5.69 -3.32
N THR A 98 -1.34 4.80 -2.96
CA THR A 98 -2.46 4.44 -3.83
C THR A 98 -3.39 5.62 -4.05
N LEU A 99 -3.69 6.40 -2.99
CA LEU A 99 -4.47 7.62 -3.11
C LEU A 99 -3.83 8.60 -4.10
N LEU A 100 -2.54 8.88 -3.93
CA LEU A 100 -1.81 9.82 -4.81
C LEU A 100 -1.70 9.35 -6.26
N ARG A 101 -1.77 8.04 -6.50
CA ARG A 101 -1.82 7.47 -7.85
C ARG A 101 -3.15 7.69 -8.55
N ASN A 102 -4.23 7.83 -7.78
CA ASN A 102 -5.57 8.10 -8.29
C ASN A 102 -5.91 9.60 -8.31
N ASN A 103 -5.45 10.37 -7.32
CA ASN A 103 -5.64 11.81 -7.21
C ASN A 103 -4.32 12.50 -6.84
N SER A 104 -3.76 13.29 -7.76
CA SER A 104 -2.50 14.01 -7.54
C SER A 104 -2.59 15.17 -6.53
N GLN A 105 -3.81 15.66 -6.24
CA GLN A 105 -4.08 16.73 -5.28
C GLN A 105 -5.28 16.31 -4.41
N PRO A 106 -5.07 15.37 -3.47
CA PRO A 106 -6.13 14.92 -2.57
C PRO A 106 -6.52 16.02 -1.58
N THR A 107 -7.79 16.02 -1.19
CA THR A 107 -8.29 16.84 -0.07
C THR A 107 -7.89 16.21 1.27
N GLU A 108 -8.10 16.91 2.39
CA GLU A 108 -7.88 16.32 3.72
C GLU A 108 -8.83 15.14 3.98
N GLU A 109 -10.09 15.27 3.55
CA GLU A 109 -11.10 14.20 3.62
C GLU A 109 -10.64 12.94 2.86
N ASP A 110 -10.14 13.09 1.63
CA ASP A 110 -9.60 11.97 0.85
C ASP A 110 -8.46 11.23 1.59
N ILE A 111 -7.64 11.98 2.34
CA ILE A 111 -6.48 11.44 3.08
C ILE A 111 -6.96 10.68 4.32
N GLU A 112 -7.93 11.22 5.04
CA GLU A 112 -8.55 10.58 6.21
C GLU A 112 -9.21 9.27 5.80
N ASP A 113 -10.04 9.29 4.75
CA ASP A 113 -10.72 8.11 4.20
C ASP A 113 -9.73 7.01 3.78
N ALA A 114 -8.62 7.39 3.13
CA ALA A 114 -7.59 6.43 2.75
C ALA A 114 -6.88 5.79 3.96
N CYS A 115 -6.85 6.50 5.09
CA CYS A 115 -6.19 6.06 6.32
C CYS A 115 -7.12 5.34 7.30
N GLU A 116 -8.46 5.44 7.17
CA GLU A 116 -9.43 4.82 8.09
C GLU A 116 -9.18 3.33 8.34
N SER A 117 -8.75 2.61 7.31
CA SER A 117 -8.51 1.17 7.38
C SER A 117 -7.12 0.78 7.90
N THR A 118 -6.26 1.75 8.23
CA THR A 118 -4.89 1.52 8.71
C THR A 118 -4.76 1.91 10.17
N CYS A 119 -4.39 0.94 11.02
CA CYS A 119 -4.40 0.99 12.48
C CYS A 119 -4.21 2.37 13.11
N VAL A 120 -5.28 2.85 13.77
CA VAL A 120 -5.26 3.79 14.90
C VAL A 120 -5.32 2.98 16.19
#